data_AF-A0A2M6YU66-F1
#
_entry.id   AF-A0A2M6YU66-F1
#
_cell.length_a   1.000
_cell.length_b   1.000
_cell.length_c   1.000
_cell.angle_alpha   90.00
_cell.angle_beta   90.00
_cell.angle_gamma   90.00
#
_symmetry.space_group_name_H-M   'P 1'
#
loop_
_entity.id
_entity.type
_entity.pdbx_description
1 polymer ?
#
loop_
_entity_poly.entity_id
_entity_poly.type
_entity_poly.pdbx_seq_one_letter_code
_entity_poly.pdbx_strand_id
1 'polypeptide(L)'
;LNLKKESEISLASIIGLLTSLLMATGTYFYGNQVRGILTEKNTELLESYLMIFSGIFITYVIFSLHEVINKSRTGTLIKLKQKLNKKVFDFSLFSMIVFLILREGFEIALFTASTSLFSVFIQNFIGLMLGFFVASILGLMTFFAYIKFSISKIFRFTEYMIIVLGAALIQNGITELLEHNFDINLSKILSIPLNFLPHKSTVIGHMLKSFLGISREFSFSKLAIMGVYFLIVYLLFLKKKRSQININPK
;
A
#
# COMPACT_ATOMS: atom_id res chain seq x y z
N LEU A 1 28.24 20.08 -10.83
CA LEU A 1 28.42 19.38 -9.53
C LEU A 1 27.11 18.73 -9.03
N ASN A 2 26.37 18.01 -9.89
CA ASN A 2 25.11 17.32 -9.53
C ASN A 2 25.30 15.82 -9.24
N LEU A 3 26.53 15.30 -9.37
CA LEU A 3 26.88 13.88 -9.30
C LEU A 3 26.56 13.21 -7.95
N LYS A 4 26.56 13.96 -6.83
CA LYS A 4 26.30 13.38 -5.50
C LYS A 4 24.87 12.85 -5.34
N LYS A 5 23.87 13.55 -5.89
CA LYS A 5 22.46 13.13 -5.77
C LYS A 5 22.11 11.94 -6.64
N GLU A 6 22.72 11.85 -7.83
CA GLU A 6 22.58 10.68 -8.72
C GLU A 6 23.12 9.42 -8.05
N SER A 7 24.30 9.53 -7.43
CA SER A 7 24.91 8.43 -6.70
C SER A 7 24.07 8.00 -5.51
N GLU A 8 23.54 8.94 -4.71
CA GLU A 8 22.67 8.62 -3.56
C GLU A 8 21.38 7.87 -3.97
N ILE A 9 20.71 8.30 -5.05
CA ILE A 9 19.48 7.65 -5.54
C ILE A 9 19.79 6.25 -6.06
N SER A 10 20.85 6.09 -6.85
CA SER A 10 21.27 4.80 -7.38
C SER A 10 21.65 3.84 -6.24
N LEU A 11 22.37 4.32 -5.23
CA LEU A 11 22.80 3.53 -4.08
C LEU A 11 21.59 3.07 -3.24
N ALA A 12 20.60 3.94 -3.03
CA ALA A 12 19.34 3.58 -2.36
C ALA A 12 18.54 2.53 -3.15
N SER A 13 18.46 2.66 -4.49
CA SER A 13 17.80 1.67 -5.35
C SER A 13 18.51 0.31 -5.32
N ILE A 14 19.84 0.29 -5.33
CA ILE A 14 20.65 -0.94 -5.25
C ILE A 14 20.45 -1.62 -3.89
N ILE A 15 20.45 -0.87 -2.78
CA ILE A 15 20.15 -1.42 -1.46
C ILE A 15 18.74 -2.04 -1.43
N GLY A 16 17.75 -1.36 -2.03
CA GLY A 16 16.39 -1.89 -2.16
C GLY A 16 16.33 -3.21 -2.95
N LEU A 17 17.03 -3.29 -4.07
CA LEU A 17 17.11 -4.51 -4.88
C LEU A 17 17.81 -5.65 -4.12
N LEU A 18 18.93 -5.37 -3.46
CA LEU A 18 19.67 -6.36 -2.68
C LEU A 18 18.87 -6.89 -1.50
N THR A 19 18.18 -6.01 -0.77
CA THR A 19 17.32 -6.40 0.36
C THR A 19 16.13 -7.23 -0.09
N SER A 20 15.48 -6.86 -1.20
CA SER A 20 14.40 -7.64 -1.80
C SER A 20 14.87 -9.03 -2.24
N LEU A 21 16.03 -9.11 -2.91
CA LEU A 21 16.64 -10.38 -3.32
C LEU A 21 17.02 -11.25 -2.11
N LEU A 22 17.61 -10.66 -1.06
CA LEU A 22 17.94 -11.37 0.18
C LEU A 22 16.69 -11.93 0.87
N MET A 23 15.59 -11.16 0.91
CA MET A 23 14.32 -11.63 1.45
C MET A 23 13.77 -12.81 0.64
N ALA A 24 13.71 -12.71 -0.69
CA ALA A 24 13.17 -13.77 -1.53
C ALA A 24 14.05 -15.03 -1.59
N THR A 25 15.37 -14.87 -1.55
CA THR A 25 16.29 -16.02 -1.46
C THR A 25 16.22 -16.67 -0.08
N GLY A 26 16.12 -15.87 0.98
CA GLY A 26 15.90 -16.35 2.34
C GLY A 26 14.62 -17.19 2.45
N THR A 27 13.49 -16.69 1.91
CA THR A 27 12.23 -17.46 1.91
C THR A 27 12.34 -18.75 1.10
N TYR A 28 13.08 -18.77 -0.01
CA TYR A 28 13.32 -19.99 -0.78
C TYR A 28 14.15 -21.04 -0.02
N PHE A 29 15.28 -20.63 0.57
CA PHE A 29 16.16 -21.55 1.31
C PHE A 29 15.50 -22.11 2.58
N TYR A 30 14.82 -21.25 3.35
CA TYR A 30 14.14 -21.66 4.58
C TYR A 30 12.72 -22.20 4.35
N GLY A 31 12.20 -22.17 3.12
CA GLY A 31 10.82 -22.53 2.80
C GLY A 31 10.41 -23.93 3.24
N ASN A 32 11.32 -24.91 3.13
CA ASN A 32 11.04 -26.29 3.53
C ASN A 32 10.99 -26.48 5.06
N GLN A 33 11.77 -25.72 5.83
CA GLN A 33 11.73 -25.74 7.30
C GLN A 33 10.53 -24.93 7.85
N VAL A 34 10.25 -23.80 7.20
CA VAL A 34 9.15 -22.89 7.56
C VAL A 34 7.79 -23.59 7.39
N ARG A 35 7.62 -24.45 6.38
CA ARG A 35 6.41 -25.29 6.22
C ARG A 35 6.14 -26.23 7.40
N GLY A 36 7.17 -26.65 8.13
CA GLY A 36 7.01 -27.50 9.31
C GLY A 36 6.61 -26.76 10.59
N ILE A 37 6.87 -25.45 10.65
CA ILE A 37 6.65 -24.59 11.83
C ILE A 37 5.37 -23.74 11.67
N LEU A 38 5.04 -23.37 10.43
CA LEU A 38 3.80 -22.70 10.05
C LEU A 38 2.65 -23.71 9.98
N THR A 39 2.14 -24.13 11.14
CA THR A 39 0.79 -24.71 11.24
C THR A 39 -0.24 -23.69 10.73
N GLU A 40 -1.41 -24.14 10.23
CA GLU A 40 -2.50 -23.26 9.75
C GLU A 40 -2.78 -22.11 10.72
N LYS A 41 -2.92 -22.43 12.01
CA LYS A 41 -3.11 -21.44 13.10
C LYS A 41 -2.01 -20.37 13.19
N ASN A 42 -0.74 -20.75 13.04
CA ASN A 42 0.38 -19.80 13.13
C ASN A 42 0.44 -18.89 11.89
N THR A 43 0.03 -19.41 10.74
CA THR A 43 -0.05 -18.65 9.49
C THR A 43 -1.14 -17.57 9.57
N GLU A 44 -2.33 -17.93 10.06
CA GLU A 44 -3.44 -16.98 10.23
C GLU A 44 -3.14 -15.88 11.26
N LEU A 45 -2.44 -16.23 12.35
CA LEU A 45 -1.98 -15.24 13.32
C LEU A 45 -0.94 -14.29 12.71
N LEU A 46 0.04 -14.82 11.98
CA LEU A 46 1.04 -14.01 11.29
C LEU A 46 0.38 -13.08 10.27
N GLU A 47 -0.56 -13.58 9.48
CA GLU A 47 -1.35 -12.79 8.53
C GLU A 47 -2.06 -11.63 9.24
N SER A 48 -2.74 -11.90 10.35
CA SER A 48 -3.44 -10.89 11.15
C SER A 48 -2.49 -9.78 11.66
N TYR A 49 -1.32 -10.16 12.18
CA TYR A 49 -0.30 -9.18 12.61
C TYR A 49 0.24 -8.35 11.45
N LEU A 50 0.50 -8.97 10.30
CA LEU A 50 0.97 -8.29 9.11
C LEU A 50 -0.07 -7.32 8.57
N MET A 51 -1.37 -7.65 8.61
CA MET A 51 -2.44 -6.73 8.22
C MET A 51 -2.50 -5.49 9.13
N ILE A 52 -2.44 -5.69 10.46
CA ILE A 52 -2.43 -4.57 11.43
C ILE A 52 -1.19 -3.69 11.21
N PHE A 53 -0.01 -4.31 11.11
CA PHE A 53 1.24 -3.60 10.84
C PHE A 53 1.16 -2.80 9.55
N SER A 54 0.62 -3.39 8.48
CA SER A 54 0.47 -2.73 7.19
C SER A 54 -0.43 -1.51 7.27
N GLY A 55 -1.57 -1.56 7.98
CA GLY A 55 -2.43 -0.39 8.14
C GLY A 55 -1.76 0.76 8.92
N ILE A 56 -0.96 0.45 9.95
CA ILE A 56 -0.17 1.45 10.69
C ILE A 56 0.93 2.03 9.79
N PHE A 57 1.63 1.16 9.06
CA PHE A 57 2.70 1.57 8.16
C PHE A 57 2.19 2.47 7.03
N ILE A 58 1.04 2.14 6.44
CA ILE A 58 0.38 2.97 5.42
C ILE A 58 0.05 4.36 5.96
N THR A 59 -0.47 4.45 7.20
CA THR A 59 -0.70 5.74 7.86
C THR A 59 0.58 6.57 7.93
N TYR A 60 1.68 5.95 8.36
CA TYR A 60 2.99 6.61 8.41
C TYR A 60 3.45 7.11 7.03
N VAL A 61 3.32 6.29 5.99
CA VAL A 61 3.67 6.66 4.61
C VAL A 61 2.87 7.87 4.14
N ILE A 62 1.56 7.90 4.40
CA ILE A 62 0.70 9.05 4.06
C ILE A 62 1.20 10.32 4.76
N PHE A 63 1.48 10.25 6.06
CA PHE A 63 1.93 11.42 6.82
C PHE A 63 3.29 11.95 6.35
N SER A 64 4.20 11.04 6.00
CA SER A 64 5.50 11.37 5.43
C SER A 64 5.34 12.05 4.06
N LEU A 65 4.51 11.48 3.19
CA LEU A 65 4.25 12.01 1.85
C LEU A 65 3.62 13.41 1.89
N HIS A 66 2.66 13.62 2.80
CA HIS A 66 2.04 14.92 3.00
C HIS A 66 3.04 16.00 3.43
N GLU A 67 4.05 15.62 4.23
CA GLU A 67 5.12 16.52 4.63
C GLU A 67 6.02 16.95 3.47
N VAL A 68 6.44 15.97 2.66
CA VAL A 68 7.29 16.20 1.49
C VAL A 68 6.60 17.10 0.48
N ILE A 69 5.29 16.91 0.25
CA ILE A 69 4.51 17.72 -0.69
C ILE A 69 4.32 19.15 -0.17
N ASN A 70 4.02 19.34 1.11
CA ASN A 70 3.87 20.69 1.67
C ASN A 70 5.20 21.44 1.75
N LYS A 71 6.31 20.74 2.06
CA LYS A 71 7.66 21.33 2.12
C LYS A 71 8.25 21.65 0.74
N SER A 72 7.79 20.99 -0.32
CA SER A 72 8.25 21.22 -1.70
C SER A 72 7.50 22.34 -2.44
N ARG A 73 6.38 22.84 -1.88
CA ARG A 73 5.64 23.99 -2.42
C ARG A 73 6.42 25.31 -2.36
N THR A 74 7.49 25.42 -1.57
CA THR A 74 8.28 26.66 -1.39
C THR A 74 9.43 26.87 -2.40
N GLY A 75 9.57 26.06 -3.47
CA GLY A 75 10.44 26.47 -4.59
C GLY A 75 11.04 25.38 -5.48
N THR A 76 10.86 24.10 -5.17
CA THR A 76 11.52 23.01 -5.93
C THR A 76 10.79 22.66 -7.23
N LEU A 77 9.45 22.76 -7.25
CA LEU A 77 8.64 22.51 -8.45
C LEU A 77 8.87 23.56 -9.56
N ILE A 78 9.16 24.81 -9.20
CA ILE A 78 9.48 25.90 -10.15
C ILE A 78 10.84 25.64 -10.80
N LYS A 79 11.84 25.19 -10.03
CA LYS A 79 13.19 24.88 -10.52
C LYS A 79 13.21 23.64 -11.43
N LEU A 80 12.36 22.64 -11.17
CA LEU A 80 12.21 21.47 -12.04
C LEU A 80 11.57 21.84 -13.38
N LYS A 81 10.50 22.64 -13.38
CA LYS A 81 9.90 23.16 -14.63
C LYS A 81 10.87 24.02 -15.43
N GLN A 82 11.68 24.86 -14.77
CA GLN A 82 12.69 25.68 -15.46
C GLN A 82 13.85 24.87 -16.03
N LYS A 83 14.25 23.76 -15.39
CA LYS A 83 15.30 22.86 -15.91
C LYS A 83 14.81 22.01 -17.09
N LEU A 84 13.58 21.49 -17.04
CA LEU A 84 13.01 20.71 -18.15
C LEU A 84 12.81 21.54 -19.43
N ASN A 85 12.69 22.88 -19.31
CA ASN A 85 12.55 23.79 -20.44
C ASN A 85 13.89 24.09 -21.15
N LYS A 86 15.03 23.78 -20.53
CA LYS A 86 16.32 23.73 -21.22
C LYS A 86 16.48 22.29 -21.72
N LYS A 87 16.46 22.08 -23.04
CA LYS A 87 16.58 20.78 -23.74
C LYS A 87 17.91 20.03 -23.46
N VAL A 88 18.28 19.83 -22.20
CA VAL A 88 19.42 19.04 -21.77
C VAL A 88 18.85 17.76 -21.19
N PHE A 89 19.16 16.64 -21.84
CA PHE A 89 18.81 15.32 -21.34
C PHE A 89 19.41 15.14 -19.93
N ASP A 90 18.55 15.11 -18.92
CA ASP A 90 18.98 14.95 -17.53
C ASP A 90 19.10 13.45 -17.23
N PHE A 91 20.32 12.93 -17.41
CA PHE A 91 20.66 11.54 -17.15
C PHE A 91 20.27 11.11 -15.72
N SER A 92 20.28 12.04 -14.76
CA SER A 92 19.80 11.82 -13.39
C SER A 92 18.35 11.38 -13.35
N LEU A 93 17.48 12.14 -14.03
CA LEU A 93 16.04 11.89 -14.04
C LEU A 93 15.74 10.60 -14.80
N PHE A 94 16.43 10.38 -15.93
CA PHE A 94 16.28 9.14 -16.69
C PHE A 94 16.67 7.90 -15.86
N SER A 95 17.87 7.91 -15.26
CA SER A 95 18.36 6.81 -14.43
C SER A 95 17.46 6.55 -13.21
N MET A 96 17.01 7.61 -12.54
CA MET A 96 16.05 7.52 -11.43
C MET A 96 14.77 6.80 -11.84
N ILE A 97 14.17 7.18 -12.98
CA ILE A 97 12.93 6.56 -13.46
C ILE A 97 13.15 5.08 -13.79
N VAL A 98 14.24 4.76 -14.50
CA VAL A 98 14.58 3.36 -14.85
C VAL A 98 14.75 2.51 -13.60
N PHE A 99 15.53 2.96 -12.61
CA PHE A 99 15.73 2.21 -11.37
C PHE A 99 14.46 2.05 -10.54
N LEU A 100 13.58 3.05 -10.55
CA LEU A 100 12.30 2.98 -9.85
C LEU A 100 11.39 1.93 -10.48
N ILE A 101 11.32 1.86 -11.81
CA ILE A 101 10.58 0.83 -12.55
C ILE A 101 11.18 -0.55 -12.31
N LEU A 102 12.51 -0.68 -12.41
CA LEU A 102 13.21 -1.94 -12.18
C LEU A 102 12.96 -2.48 -10.77
N ARG A 103 13.03 -1.62 -9.74
CA ARG A 103 12.77 -2.02 -8.35
C ARG A 103 11.37 -2.58 -8.18
N GLU A 104 10.35 -1.83 -8.62
CA GLU A 104 8.95 -2.25 -8.45
C GLU A 104 8.66 -3.53 -9.24
N GLY A 105 9.16 -3.64 -10.48
CA GLY A 105 9.01 -4.84 -11.31
C GLY A 105 9.69 -6.06 -10.70
N PHE A 106 10.87 -5.89 -10.09
CA PHE A 106 11.61 -6.95 -9.43
C PHE A 106 10.89 -7.46 -8.18
N GLU A 107 10.35 -6.54 -7.37
CA GLU A 107 9.57 -6.87 -6.18
C GLU A 107 8.31 -7.69 -6.53
N ILE A 108 7.57 -7.29 -7.58
CA ILE A 108 6.41 -8.04 -8.08
C ILE A 108 6.81 -9.44 -8.58
N ALA A 109 7.92 -9.54 -9.32
CA ALA A 109 8.42 -10.82 -9.83
C ALA A 109 8.80 -11.78 -8.69
N LEU A 110 9.52 -11.27 -7.67
CA LEU A 110 9.92 -12.05 -6.51
C LEU A 110 8.73 -12.46 -5.63
N PHE A 111 7.74 -11.58 -5.43
CA PHE A 111 6.52 -11.94 -4.73
C PHE A 111 5.75 -13.04 -5.47
N THR A 112 5.62 -12.92 -6.79
CA THR A 112 4.97 -13.96 -7.60
C THR A 112 5.71 -15.29 -7.51
N ALA A 113 7.04 -15.26 -7.61
CA ALA A 113 7.87 -16.46 -7.48
C ALA A 113 7.69 -17.11 -6.11
N SER A 114 7.63 -16.32 -5.04
CA SER A 114 7.38 -16.81 -3.68
C SER A 114 6.00 -17.45 -3.53
N THR A 115 4.96 -16.83 -4.09
CA THR A 115 3.59 -17.39 -4.08
C THR A 115 3.50 -18.67 -4.90
N SER A 116 4.27 -18.80 -5.98
CA SER A 116 4.32 -20.01 -6.81
C SER A 116 4.85 -21.26 -6.10
N LEU A 117 5.51 -21.08 -4.94
CA LEU A 117 5.86 -22.22 -4.09
C LEU A 117 4.60 -22.88 -3.50
N PHE A 118 3.51 -22.12 -3.28
CA PHE A 118 2.33 -22.55 -2.55
C PHE A 118 1.12 -22.89 -3.43
N SER A 119 1.20 -22.69 -4.76
CA SER A 119 0.06 -22.89 -5.67
C SER A 119 0.48 -23.43 -7.05
N VAL A 120 -0.51 -23.89 -7.83
CA VAL A 120 -0.29 -24.46 -9.15
C VAL A 120 0.23 -23.39 -10.12
N PHE A 121 1.38 -23.65 -10.76
CA PHE A 121 2.07 -22.72 -11.66
C PHE A 121 1.16 -22.05 -12.70
N ILE A 122 0.30 -22.83 -13.36
CA ILE A 122 -0.57 -22.31 -14.43
C ILE A 122 -1.60 -21.30 -13.92
N GLN A 123 -2.14 -21.52 -12.71
CA GLN A 123 -3.14 -20.66 -12.11
C GLN A 123 -2.53 -19.32 -11.70
N ASN A 124 -1.30 -19.34 -11.17
CA ASN A 124 -0.54 -18.13 -10.87
C ASN A 124 -0.20 -17.34 -12.13
N PHE A 125 0.21 -18.02 -13.21
CA PHE A 125 0.55 -17.34 -14.46
C PHE A 125 -0.67 -16.61 -15.07
N ILE A 126 -1.82 -17.28 -15.09
CA ILE A 126 -3.08 -16.67 -15.55
C ILE A 126 -3.46 -15.48 -14.65
N GLY A 127 -3.37 -15.66 -13.33
CA GLY A 127 -3.64 -14.59 -12.35
C GLY A 127 -2.73 -13.38 -12.54
N LEU A 128 -1.43 -13.60 -12.76
CA LEU A 128 -0.46 -12.53 -13.04
C LEU A 128 -0.79 -11.79 -14.33
N MET A 129 -1.12 -12.50 -15.41
CA MET A 129 -1.45 -11.87 -16.69
C MET A 129 -2.73 -11.05 -16.61
N LEU A 130 -3.77 -11.57 -15.94
CA LEU A 130 -5.00 -10.82 -15.69
C LEU A 130 -4.73 -9.59 -14.82
N GLY A 131 -3.95 -9.74 -13.74
CA GLY A 131 -3.56 -8.64 -12.87
C GLY A 131 -2.78 -7.56 -13.64
N PHE A 132 -1.83 -7.95 -14.47
CA PHE A 132 -1.05 -7.05 -15.32
C PHE A 132 -1.92 -6.31 -16.34
N PHE A 133 -2.88 -7.00 -16.95
CA PHE A 133 -3.84 -6.38 -17.87
C PHE A 133 -4.69 -5.30 -17.17
N VAL A 134 -5.25 -5.62 -16.01
CA VAL A 134 -6.03 -4.65 -15.21
C VAL A 134 -5.15 -3.50 -14.73
N ALA A 135 -3.94 -3.77 -14.25
CA ALA A 135 -2.99 -2.75 -13.82
C ALA A 135 -2.59 -1.80 -14.97
N SER A 136 -2.42 -2.33 -16.18
CA SER A 136 -2.14 -1.54 -17.38
C SER A 136 -3.29 -0.58 -17.71
N ILE A 137 -4.53 -1.05 -17.64
CA ILE A 137 -5.73 -0.21 -17.84
C ILE A 137 -5.81 0.89 -16.77
N LEU A 138 -5.63 0.53 -15.49
CA LEU A 138 -5.64 1.49 -14.39
C LEU A 138 -4.51 2.51 -14.49
N GLY A 139 -3.32 2.09 -14.95
CA GLY A 139 -2.18 2.96 -15.22
C GLY A 139 -2.50 4.01 -16.29
N LEU A 140 -3.10 3.57 -17.41
CA LEU A 140 -3.56 4.48 -18.47
C LEU A 140 -4.66 5.44 -17.98
N MET A 141 -5.66 4.94 -17.25
CA MET A 141 -6.70 5.79 -16.64
C MET A 141 -6.10 6.84 -15.70
N THR A 142 -5.13 6.43 -14.89
CA THR A 142 -4.43 7.33 -13.96
C THR A 142 -3.63 8.39 -14.72
N PHE A 143 -2.93 8.01 -15.79
CA PHE A 143 -2.23 8.94 -16.67
C PHE A 143 -3.18 9.99 -17.29
N PHE A 144 -4.31 9.56 -17.84
CA PHE A 144 -5.33 10.48 -18.35
C PHE A 144 -5.92 11.37 -17.26
N ALA A 145 -6.12 10.83 -16.05
CA ALA A 145 -6.59 11.61 -14.91
C ALA A 145 -5.60 12.73 -14.54
N TYR A 146 -4.29 12.46 -14.54
CA TYR A 146 -3.24 13.47 -14.28
C TYR A 146 -3.20 14.60 -15.30
N ILE A 147 -3.55 14.31 -16.56
CA ILE A 147 -3.62 15.33 -17.61
C ILE A 147 -4.89 16.19 -17.46
N LYS A 148 -6.03 15.56 -17.13
CA LYS A 148 -7.34 16.22 -17.12
C LYS A 148 -7.67 16.94 -15.81
N PHE A 149 -7.17 16.46 -14.67
CA PHE A 149 -7.49 17.00 -13.35
C PHE A 149 -6.28 17.68 -12.70
N SER A 150 -6.54 18.68 -11.85
CA SER A 150 -5.48 19.30 -11.05
C SER A 150 -4.79 18.26 -10.15
N ILE A 151 -3.46 18.21 -10.17
CA ILE A 151 -2.63 17.30 -9.36
C ILE A 151 -3.07 17.27 -7.89
N SER A 152 -3.46 18.42 -7.32
CA SER A 152 -3.90 18.50 -5.92
C SER A 152 -5.21 17.75 -5.63
N LYS A 153 -6.12 17.59 -6.61
CA LYS A 153 -7.36 16.83 -6.43
C LYS A 153 -7.08 15.34 -6.47
N ILE A 154 -6.24 14.90 -7.40
CA ILE A 154 -5.85 13.49 -7.55
C ILE A 154 -5.13 13.03 -6.30
N PHE A 155 -4.16 13.80 -5.81
CA PHE A 155 -3.43 13.48 -4.58
C PHE A 155 -4.34 13.34 -3.37
N ARG A 156 -5.34 14.22 -3.22
CA ARG A 156 -6.32 14.09 -2.13
C ARG A 156 -7.16 12.82 -2.29
N PHE A 157 -7.57 12.50 -3.51
CA PHE A 157 -8.36 11.30 -3.77
C PHE A 157 -7.56 10.02 -3.47
N THR A 158 -6.31 9.93 -3.90
CA THR A 158 -5.43 8.78 -3.60
C THR A 158 -5.13 8.70 -2.11
N GLU A 159 -4.88 9.83 -1.44
CA GLU A 159 -4.72 9.91 0.01
C GLU A 159 -5.94 9.33 0.74
N TYR A 160 -7.16 9.73 0.38
CA TYR A 160 -8.38 9.14 0.95
C TYR A 160 -8.51 7.64 0.69
N MET A 161 -8.25 7.18 -0.55
CA MET A 161 -8.29 5.76 -0.89
C MET A 161 -7.31 4.93 -0.06
N ILE A 162 -6.08 5.42 0.13
CA ILE A 162 -5.06 4.74 0.91
C ILE A 162 -5.42 4.72 2.40
N ILE A 163 -6.05 5.79 2.93
CA ILE A 163 -6.55 5.79 4.32
C ILE A 163 -7.65 4.73 4.48
N VAL A 164 -8.61 4.64 3.55
CA VAL A 164 -9.66 3.62 3.57
C VAL A 164 -9.06 2.21 3.52
N LEU A 165 -8.05 1.99 2.67
CA LEU A 165 -7.33 0.72 2.59
C LEU A 165 -6.66 0.36 3.92
N GLY A 166 -5.97 1.31 4.56
CA GLY A 166 -5.36 1.08 5.87
C GLY A 166 -6.39 0.76 6.96
N ALA A 167 -7.57 1.38 6.90
CA ALA A 167 -8.69 1.07 7.79
C ALA A 167 -9.20 -0.37 7.57
N ALA A 168 -9.34 -0.79 6.31
CA ALA A 168 -9.74 -2.14 5.95
C ALA A 168 -8.74 -3.19 6.44
N LEU A 169 -7.44 -2.94 6.27
CA LEU A 169 -6.38 -3.84 6.74
C LEU A 169 -6.39 -4.01 8.26
N ILE A 170 -6.48 -2.91 9.02
CA ILE A 170 -6.57 -2.99 10.48
C ILE A 170 -7.86 -3.68 10.93
N GLN A 171 -8.98 -3.37 10.29
CA GLN A 171 -10.25 -4.02 10.60
C GLN A 171 -10.19 -5.53 10.36
N ASN A 172 -9.69 -5.97 9.19
CA ASN A 172 -9.56 -7.38 8.86
C ASN A 172 -8.59 -8.08 9.82
N GLY A 173 -7.40 -7.50 10.04
CA GLY A 173 -6.41 -8.07 10.95
C GLY A 173 -6.87 -8.17 12.40
N ILE A 174 -7.58 -7.16 12.93
CA ILE A 174 -8.17 -7.22 14.28
C ILE A 174 -9.30 -8.25 14.33
N THR A 175 -10.16 -8.31 13.30
CA THR A 175 -11.26 -9.28 13.25
C THR A 175 -10.72 -10.71 13.29
N GLU A 176 -9.76 -11.02 12.41
CA GLU A 176 -9.17 -12.37 12.30
C GLU A 176 -8.38 -12.71 13.56
N LEU A 177 -7.65 -11.76 14.14
CA LEU A 177 -6.94 -11.96 15.42
C LEU A 177 -7.89 -12.26 16.59
N LEU A 178 -9.04 -11.59 16.67
CA LEU A 178 -10.02 -11.82 17.74
C LEU A 178 -10.79 -13.13 17.55
N GLU A 179 -11.14 -13.47 16.31
CA GLU A 179 -11.77 -14.76 15.98
C GLU A 179 -10.84 -15.91 16.33
N HIS A 180 -9.53 -15.80 16.03
CA HIS A 180 -8.59 -16.91 16.18
C HIS A 180 -7.95 -17.05 17.58
N ASN A 181 -7.76 -15.96 18.34
CA ASN A 181 -7.19 -16.01 19.69
C ASN A 181 -8.22 -16.10 20.81
N PHE A 182 -9.38 -15.47 20.66
CA PHE A 182 -10.36 -15.32 21.73
C PHE A 182 -11.69 -16.03 21.45
N ASP A 183 -11.85 -16.64 20.27
CA ASP A 183 -13.11 -17.25 19.78
C ASP A 183 -14.30 -16.25 19.77
N ILE A 184 -13.98 -14.95 19.82
CA ILE A 184 -14.98 -13.89 19.79
C ILE A 184 -15.28 -13.58 18.33
N ASN A 185 -16.38 -14.17 17.86
CA ASN A 185 -16.91 -13.87 16.54
C ASN A 185 -17.49 -12.45 16.49
N LEU A 186 -16.65 -11.47 16.13
CA LEU A 186 -17.07 -10.06 15.94
C LEU A 186 -18.21 -9.94 14.93
N SER A 187 -18.26 -10.87 13.97
CA SER A 187 -19.31 -11.01 12.96
C SER A 187 -20.69 -11.32 13.58
N LYS A 188 -20.76 -11.89 14.79
CA LYS A 188 -21.98 -12.31 15.51
C LYS A 188 -22.47 -11.26 16.52
N ILE A 189 -21.59 -10.34 16.93
CA ILE A 189 -21.94 -9.21 17.79
C ILE A 189 -22.55 -8.11 16.91
N LEU A 190 -23.89 -8.07 16.85
CA LEU A 190 -24.68 -7.04 16.16
C LEU A 190 -24.40 -6.95 14.65
N SER A 191 -24.70 -8.06 13.95
CA SER A 191 -24.55 -8.17 12.49
C SER A 191 -25.52 -7.22 11.76
N ILE A 192 -25.00 -6.48 10.79
CA ILE A 192 -25.79 -5.68 9.85
C ILE A 192 -25.72 -6.43 8.51
N PRO A 193 -26.71 -7.28 8.19
CA PRO A 193 -26.67 -8.08 6.98
C PRO A 193 -26.76 -7.17 5.75
N LEU A 194 -25.64 -7.01 5.05
CA LEU A 194 -25.58 -6.25 3.81
C LEU A 194 -25.90 -7.18 2.62
N ASN A 195 -27.16 -7.58 2.50
CA ASN A 195 -27.59 -8.54 1.47
C ASN A 195 -27.38 -8.07 0.02
N PHE A 196 -27.21 -6.75 -0.19
CA PHE A 196 -26.88 -6.17 -1.49
C PHE A 196 -25.43 -6.44 -1.93
N LEU A 197 -24.52 -6.74 -1.00
CA LEU A 197 -23.12 -6.99 -1.36
C LEU A 197 -22.95 -8.39 -1.97
N PRO A 198 -21.96 -8.60 -2.86
CA PRO A 198 -21.62 -9.93 -3.36
C PRO A 198 -21.04 -10.82 -2.26
N HIS A 199 -21.19 -12.14 -2.40
CA HIS A 199 -20.74 -13.09 -1.37
C HIS A 199 -19.21 -13.17 -1.33
N LYS A 200 -18.64 -13.52 -0.16
CA LYS A 200 -17.17 -13.63 0.01
C LYS A 200 -16.56 -14.60 -1.00
N SER A 201 -17.28 -15.66 -1.38
CA SER A 201 -16.84 -16.63 -2.40
C SER A 201 -16.66 -16.06 -3.81
N THR A 202 -17.17 -14.86 -4.10
CA THR A 202 -16.98 -14.20 -5.39
C THR A 202 -15.73 -13.32 -5.36
N VAL A 203 -15.01 -13.24 -6.48
CA VAL A 203 -13.81 -12.38 -6.62
C VAL A 203 -14.09 -10.94 -6.19
N ILE A 204 -15.24 -10.40 -6.60
CA ILE A 204 -15.66 -9.03 -6.26
C ILE A 204 -15.91 -8.90 -4.75
N GLY A 205 -16.53 -9.89 -4.11
CA GLY A 205 -16.74 -9.89 -2.66
C GLY A 205 -15.43 -9.96 -1.86
N HIS A 206 -14.47 -10.78 -2.31
CA HIS A 206 -13.13 -10.80 -1.73
C HIS A 206 -12.40 -9.47 -1.91
N MET A 207 -12.42 -8.87 -3.10
CA MET A 207 -11.81 -7.56 -3.36
C MET A 207 -12.42 -6.46 -2.49
N LEU A 208 -13.75 -6.47 -2.31
CA LEU A 208 -14.43 -5.48 -1.48
C LEU A 208 -14.05 -5.62 0.00
N LYS A 209 -13.94 -6.87 0.50
CA LYS A 209 -13.43 -7.14 1.85
C LYS A 209 -11.99 -6.64 2.00
N SER A 210 -11.10 -6.93 1.05
CA SER A 210 -9.68 -6.53 1.14
C SER A 210 -9.46 -5.03 0.99
N PHE A 211 -10.12 -4.37 0.03
CA PHE A 211 -9.87 -2.95 -0.24
C PHE A 211 -10.69 -2.00 0.63
N LEU A 212 -11.93 -2.37 0.96
CA LEU A 212 -12.87 -1.49 1.69
C LEU A 212 -13.21 -2.01 3.08
N GLY A 213 -12.87 -3.26 3.43
CA GLY A 213 -13.22 -3.87 4.72
C GLY A 213 -14.67 -4.37 4.81
N ILE A 214 -15.45 -4.16 3.75
CA ILE A 214 -16.90 -4.40 3.76
C ILE A 214 -17.19 -5.79 3.17
N SER A 215 -17.96 -6.59 3.90
CA SER A 215 -18.44 -7.91 3.45
C SER A 215 -19.89 -8.11 3.87
N ARG A 216 -20.57 -9.16 3.36
CA ARG A 216 -21.98 -9.45 3.75
C ARG A 216 -22.18 -9.60 5.26
N GLU A 217 -21.19 -10.18 5.94
CA GLU A 217 -21.18 -10.39 7.40
C GLU A 217 -20.51 -9.20 8.10
N PHE A 218 -20.98 -8.00 7.77
CA PHE A 218 -20.51 -6.81 8.43
C PHE A 218 -21.18 -6.68 9.80
N SER A 219 -20.44 -6.16 10.76
CA SER A 219 -20.91 -6.00 12.13
C SER A 219 -20.58 -4.61 12.64
N PHE A 220 -21.31 -4.16 13.66
CA PHE A 220 -21.07 -2.85 14.26
C PHE A 220 -19.65 -2.74 14.85
N SER A 221 -19.08 -3.84 15.35
CA SER A 221 -17.71 -3.90 15.84
C SER A 221 -16.68 -3.62 14.75
N LYS A 222 -16.87 -4.16 13.53
CA LYS A 222 -16.02 -3.85 12.37
C LYS A 222 -16.09 -2.36 12.00
N LEU A 223 -17.30 -1.79 12.00
CA LEU A 223 -17.50 -0.35 11.81
C LEU A 223 -16.79 0.49 12.87
N ALA A 224 -16.89 0.09 14.13
CA ALA A 224 -16.24 0.79 15.24
C ALA A 224 -14.72 0.79 15.08
N ILE A 225 -14.11 -0.34 14.68
CA ILE A 225 -12.66 -0.42 14.43
C ILE A 225 -12.25 0.53 13.30
N MET A 226 -12.95 0.51 12.16
CA MET A 226 -12.68 1.44 11.06
C MET A 226 -12.86 2.90 11.51
N GLY A 227 -13.90 3.19 12.29
CA GLY A 227 -14.19 4.52 12.83
C GLY A 227 -13.09 5.02 13.76
N VAL A 228 -12.58 4.18 14.65
CA VAL A 228 -11.44 4.49 15.53
C VAL A 228 -10.19 4.80 14.70
N TYR A 229 -9.91 4.00 13.67
CA TYR A 229 -8.78 4.27 12.77
C TYR A 229 -8.92 5.62 12.07
N PHE A 230 -10.09 5.92 11.48
CA PHE A 230 -10.33 7.22 10.84
C PHE A 230 -10.21 8.38 11.84
N LEU A 231 -10.69 8.21 13.07
CA LEU A 231 -10.56 9.20 14.14
C LEU A 231 -9.08 9.47 14.46
N ILE A 232 -8.27 8.42 14.63
CA ILE A 232 -6.84 8.55 14.91
C ILE A 232 -6.14 9.30 13.78
N VAL A 233 -6.38 8.89 12.53
CA VAL A 233 -5.79 9.55 11.35
C VAL A 233 -6.22 11.02 11.31
N TYR A 234 -7.50 11.31 11.50
CA TYR A 234 -8.03 12.67 11.51
C TYR A 234 -7.40 13.55 12.60
N LEU A 235 -7.26 13.03 13.84
CA LEU A 235 -6.62 13.74 14.95
C LEU A 235 -5.14 14.04 14.65
N LEU A 236 -4.41 13.10 14.04
CA LEU A 236 -3.03 13.30 13.62
C LEU A 236 -2.90 14.39 12.53
N PHE A 237 -3.83 14.42 11.57
CA PHE A 237 -3.90 15.50 10.57
C PHE A 237 -4.16 16.87 11.20
N LEU A 238 -5.08 16.96 12.17
CA LEU A 238 -5.37 18.20 12.88
C LEU A 238 -4.18 18.72 13.67
N LYS A 239 -3.47 17.84 14.40
CA LYS A 239 -2.28 18.20 15.18
C LYS A 239 -1.19 18.80 14.28
N LYS A 240 -1.01 18.24 13.08
CA LYS A 240 -0.02 18.72 12.10
C LYS A 240 -0.40 20.08 11.50
N LYS A 241 -1.68 20.30 11.17
CA LYS A 241 -2.17 21.60 10.67
C LYS A 241 -1.96 22.72 11.69
N ARG A 242 -2.16 22.45 12.98
CA ARG A 242 -1.97 23.42 14.06
C ARG A 242 -0.49 23.77 14.29
N SER A 243 0.42 22.81 14.11
CA SER A 243 1.87 23.04 14.22
C SER A 243 2.39 23.98 13.13
N GLN A 244 1.91 23.85 11.88
CA GLN A 244 2.32 24.73 10.78
C GLN A 244 1.87 26.19 10.95
N ILE A 245 0.74 26.42 11.63
CA ILE A 245 0.24 27.78 11.92
C ILE A 245 1.08 28.47 12.99
N ASN A 246 1.64 27.72 13.94
CA ASN A 246 2.38 28.27 15.08
C ASN A 246 3.86 28.57 14.78
N ILE A 247 4.40 28.04 13.67
CA ILE A 247 5.79 28.28 13.22
C ILE A 247 5.87 29.52 12.29
N ASN A 248 4.73 30.06 11.87
CA ASN A 248 4.66 31.28 11.07
C ASN A 248 3.83 32.36 11.79
N PRO A 249 4.23 32.80 13.01
CA PRO A 249 3.74 34.08 13.50
C PRO A 249 4.35 35.15 12.57
N LYS A 250 3.51 36.07 12.13
CA LYS A 250 3.81 37.19 11.22
C LYS A 250 5.23 37.74 11.31
#